data_AF-A0ABC9TI68-F1
#
_entry.id   AF-A0ABC9TI68-F1
#
_cell.length_a   1.000
_cell.length_b   1.000
_cell.length_c   1.000
_cell.angle_alpha   90.00
_cell.angle_beta   90.00
_cell.angle_gamma   90.00
#
_symmetry.space_group_name_H-M   'P 1'
#
loop_
_entity.id
_entity.type
_entity.pdbx_description
1 polymer ?
#
loop_
_entity_poly.entity_id
_entity_poly.type
_entity_poly.pdbx_seq_one_letter_code
_entity_poly.pdbx_strand_id
1 'polypeptide(L)'
;MKKLDLSTEEISALFRFKEKIVDKNTSYRYILNQSLLLRRGKMTEEKKKVLNRLRRTEGQIRGIQKMIDEEKECIDVITQLSAVRSSIDRVMGMIVAENLKHCFENPEKDPKEQEERLAQAINMIVKK
;
A
#
# COMPACT_ATOMS: atom_id res chain seq x y z
N MET A 1 6.04 27.05 35.82
CA MET A 1 5.97 26.65 34.39
C MET A 1 5.47 27.85 33.58
N LYS A 2 6.33 28.50 32.80
CA LYS A 2 5.91 29.58 31.87
C LYS A 2 5.24 28.91 30.66
N LYS A 3 4.00 29.29 30.33
CA LYS A 3 3.36 28.89 29.07
C LYS A 3 4.07 29.65 27.94
N LEU A 4 4.54 28.93 26.92
CA LEU A 4 5.01 29.54 25.67
C LEU A 4 3.76 29.95 24.89
N ASP A 5 3.48 31.25 24.81
CA ASP A 5 2.47 31.79 23.91
C ASP A 5 3.13 31.97 22.53
N LEU A 6 3.04 30.91 21.71
CA LEU A 6 3.48 30.98 20.32
C LEU A 6 2.49 31.84 19.53
N SER A 7 3.03 32.77 18.75
CA SER A 7 2.26 33.62 17.84
C SER A 7 1.50 32.77 16.80
N THR A 8 0.40 33.33 16.28
CA THR A 8 -0.43 32.68 15.25
C THR A 8 0.40 32.29 14.01
N GLU A 9 1.46 33.04 13.71
CA GLU A 9 2.40 32.78 12.62
C GLU A 9 3.30 31.58 12.90
N GLU A 10 3.79 31.42 14.13
CA GLU A 10 4.60 30.27 14.56
C GLU A 10 3.77 28.97 14.57
N ILE A 11 2.51 29.04 14.99
CA ILE A 11 1.57 27.91 14.91
C ILE A 11 1.31 27.55 13.44
N SER A 12 1.12 28.54 12.57
CA SER A 12 0.92 28.33 11.14
C SER A 12 2.17 27.75 10.44
N ALA A 13 3.37 28.12 10.89
CA ALA A 13 4.62 27.54 10.42
C ALA A 13 4.80 26.08 10.89
N LEU A 14 4.45 25.78 12.15
CA LEU A 14 4.44 24.41 12.68
C LEU A 14 3.43 23.50 11.96
N PHE A 15 2.25 24.01 11.59
CA PHE A 15 1.27 23.28 10.78
C PHE A 15 1.80 22.99 9.37
N ARG A 16 2.39 23.98 8.68
CA ARG A 16 3.03 23.78 7.36
C ARG A 16 4.23 22.83 7.41
N PHE A 17 4.98 22.86 8.51
CA PHE A 17 6.09 21.93 8.74
C PHE A 17 5.60 20.50 8.99
N LYS A 18 4.50 20.33 9.75
CA LYS A 18 3.83 19.03 9.89
C LYS A 18 3.32 18.49 8.55
N GLU A 19 2.73 19.32 7.69
CA GLU A 19 2.28 18.89 6.36
C GLU A 19 3.45 18.39 5.49
N LYS A 20 4.60 19.07 5.52
CA LYS A 20 5.82 18.66 4.80
C LYS A 20 6.48 17.40 5.35
N ILE A 21 6.39 17.13 6.66
CA ILE A 21 6.99 15.92 7.26
C ILE A 21 6.19 14.65 6.93
N VAL A 22 4.87 14.76 6.73
CA VAL A 22 4.03 13.59 6.38
C VAL A 22 4.28 13.11 4.92
N ASP A 23 5.10 13.81 4.15
CA ASP A 23 5.22 13.64 2.69
C ASP A 23 6.36 12.73 2.20
N LYS A 24 7.12 12.09 3.10
CA LYS A 24 8.25 11.24 2.70
C LYS A 24 7.93 9.76 2.52
N ASN A 25 6.66 9.37 2.63
CA ASN A 25 6.22 7.99 2.43
C ASN A 25 5.02 7.93 1.47
N THR A 26 5.17 8.63 0.34
CA THR A 26 4.20 8.81 -0.74
C THR A 26 3.61 7.47 -1.20
N SER A 27 4.39 6.39 -1.20
CA SER A 27 3.92 5.05 -1.58
C SER A 27 2.82 4.48 -0.67
N TYR A 28 2.88 4.70 0.64
CA TYR A 28 1.84 4.25 1.58
C TYR A 28 0.70 5.24 1.69
N ARG A 29 1.00 6.53 1.45
CA ARG A 29 0.02 7.60 1.51
C ARG A 29 -1.02 7.42 0.40
N TYR A 30 -0.70 7.04 -0.84
CA TYR A 30 -1.75 6.87 -1.88
C TYR A 30 -2.65 5.63 -1.70
N ILE A 31 -2.15 4.58 -1.02
CA ILE A 31 -2.97 3.40 -0.69
C ILE A 31 -3.98 3.73 0.44
N LEU A 32 -3.64 4.69 1.31
CA LEU A 32 -4.44 5.07 2.48
C LEU A 32 -5.08 6.47 2.45
N ASN A 33 -4.69 7.38 1.54
CA ASN A 33 -5.31 8.70 1.35
C ASN A 33 -6.56 8.59 0.46
N GLN A 34 -7.39 7.64 0.86
CA GLN A 34 -8.82 7.58 0.67
C GLN A 34 -9.54 8.44 1.73
N SER A 35 -8.94 9.52 2.23
CA SER A 35 -9.65 10.50 3.07
C SER A 35 -10.73 11.28 2.27
N LEU A 36 -10.80 11.09 0.94
CA LEU A 36 -11.94 11.46 0.08
C LEU A 36 -12.89 10.30 -0.26
N LEU A 37 -12.69 9.09 0.25
CA LEU A 37 -13.55 7.93 -0.05
C LEU A 37 -14.51 7.53 1.08
N LEU A 38 -14.57 8.31 2.16
CA LEU A 38 -15.61 8.18 3.18
C LEU A 38 -16.75 9.21 3.06
N ARG A 39 -16.80 10.05 2.02
CA ARG A 39 -17.94 10.96 1.78
C ARG A 39 -18.92 10.52 0.69
N ARG A 40 -18.63 9.50 -0.12
CA ARG A 40 -19.55 9.02 -1.18
C ARG A 40 -19.27 7.60 -1.66
N GLY A 41 -19.51 6.61 -0.80
CA GLY A 41 -20.16 5.32 -1.13
C GLY A 41 -19.70 4.39 -2.29
N LYS A 42 -18.58 4.58 -2.99
CA LYS A 42 -18.14 3.61 -4.03
C LYS A 42 -16.66 3.23 -3.94
N MET A 43 -16.43 1.99 -3.53
CA MET A 43 -15.15 1.27 -3.66
C MET A 43 -14.82 1.05 -5.15
N THR A 44 -13.59 1.38 -5.60
CA THR A 44 -13.16 1.12 -6.98
C THR A 44 -13.08 -0.40 -7.25
N GLU A 45 -13.34 -0.83 -8.48
CA GLU A 45 -13.32 -2.25 -8.85
C GLU A 45 -11.93 -2.89 -8.62
N GLU A 46 -10.84 -2.16 -8.87
CA GLU A 46 -9.48 -2.65 -8.58
C GLU A 46 -9.24 -2.84 -7.09
N LYS A 47 -9.70 -1.91 -6.25
CA LYS A 47 -9.62 -2.08 -4.79
C LYS A 47 -10.44 -3.27 -4.31
N LYS A 48 -11.62 -3.51 -4.88
CA LYS A 48 -12.43 -4.72 -4.59
C LYS A 48 -11.68 -5.99 -4.97
N LYS A 49 -11.08 -6.03 -6.17
CA LYS A 49 -10.31 -7.21 -6.63
C LYS A 49 -9.13 -7.52 -5.71
N VAL A 50 -8.34 -6.51 -5.32
CA VAL A 50 -7.23 -6.65 -4.37
C VAL A 50 -7.72 -7.19 -3.03
N LEU A 51 -8.74 -6.56 -2.43
CA LEU A 51 -9.29 -6.99 -1.15
C LEU A 51 -9.87 -8.41 -1.20
N ASN A 52 -10.55 -8.78 -2.29
CA ASN A 52 -11.10 -10.12 -2.45
C ASN A 52 -10.00 -11.20 -2.60
N ARG A 53 -8.83 -10.86 -3.17
CA ARG A 53 -7.67 -11.78 -3.20
C ARG A 53 -7.02 -11.91 -1.83
N LEU A 54 -6.88 -10.81 -1.10
CA LEU A 54 -6.35 -10.82 0.27
C LEU A 54 -7.23 -11.65 1.21
N ARG A 55 -8.56 -11.49 1.17
CA ARG A 55 -9.52 -12.32 1.94
C ARG A 55 -9.40 -13.81 1.63
N ARG A 56 -9.20 -14.17 0.36
CA ARG A 56 -8.96 -15.56 -0.04
C ARG A 56 -7.64 -16.08 0.51
N THR A 57 -6.59 -15.28 0.44
CA THR A 57 -5.25 -15.60 0.97
C THR A 57 -5.30 -15.79 2.49
N GLU A 58 -6.05 -14.95 3.20
CA GLU A 58 -6.32 -15.10 4.63
C GLU A 58 -7.02 -16.44 4.94
N GLY A 59 -8.01 -16.82 4.12
CA GLY A 59 -8.65 -18.14 4.22
C GLY A 59 -7.67 -19.31 3.99
N GLN A 60 -6.75 -19.19 3.03
CA GLN A 60 -5.71 -20.18 2.80
C GLN A 60 -4.76 -20.31 3.99
N ILE A 61 -4.33 -19.19 4.59
CA ILE A 61 -3.49 -19.19 5.79
C ILE A 61 -4.19 -19.90 6.95
N ARG A 62 -5.47 -19.61 7.19
CA ARG A 62 -6.28 -20.35 8.18
C ARG A 62 -6.36 -21.85 7.88
N GLY A 63 -6.51 -22.22 6.61
CA GLY A 63 -6.48 -23.62 6.18
C GLY A 63 -5.15 -24.29 6.49
N ILE A 64 -4.04 -23.62 6.23
CA ILE A 64 -2.68 -24.11 6.52
C ILE A 64 -2.47 -24.31 8.02
N GLN A 65 -2.92 -23.37 8.86
CA GLN A 65 -2.86 -23.54 10.32
C GLN A 65 -3.57 -24.82 10.75
N LYS A 66 -4.79 -25.06 10.24
CA LYS A 66 -5.54 -26.29 10.51
C LYS A 66 -4.80 -27.55 10.00
N MET A 67 -4.15 -27.49 8.83
CA MET A 67 -3.35 -28.60 8.33
C MET A 67 -2.18 -28.95 9.25
N ILE A 68 -1.56 -27.95 9.88
CA ILE A 68 -0.49 -28.15 10.85
C ILE A 68 -1.05 -28.77 12.13
N ASP A 69 -2.17 -28.26 12.64
CA ASP A 69 -2.84 -28.81 13.83
C ASP A 69 -3.31 -30.26 13.62
N GLU A 70 -3.68 -30.62 12.39
CA GLU A 70 -4.06 -31.98 11.98
C GLU A 70 -2.87 -32.86 11.55
N GLU A 71 -1.63 -32.41 11.79
CA GLU A 71 -0.39 -33.13 11.47
C GLU A 71 -0.34 -33.65 10.01
N LYS A 72 -0.80 -32.82 9.05
CA LYS A 72 -0.75 -33.17 7.63
C LYS A 72 0.68 -33.27 7.13
N GLU A 73 0.84 -34.04 6.04
CA GLU A 73 2.12 -34.25 5.37
C GLU A 73 2.80 -32.91 5.01
N CYS A 74 4.11 -32.87 5.26
CA CYS A 74 4.93 -31.68 5.02
C CYS A 74 4.80 -31.16 3.57
N ILE A 75 4.76 -32.08 2.60
CA ILE A 75 4.63 -31.72 1.18
C ILE A 75 3.32 -30.97 0.87
N ASP A 76 2.22 -31.33 1.54
CA ASP A 76 0.92 -30.69 1.36
C ASP A 76 0.93 -29.28 1.95
N VAL A 77 1.50 -29.13 3.15
CA VAL A 77 1.65 -27.83 3.83
C VAL A 77 2.51 -26.88 2.99
N ILE A 78 3.66 -27.34 2.49
CA ILE A 78 4.57 -26.55 1.65
C ILE A 78 3.91 -26.16 0.32
N THR A 79 3.10 -27.05 -0.26
CA THR A 79 2.34 -26.77 -1.48
C THR A 79 1.35 -25.62 -1.24
N GLN A 80 0.61 -25.64 -0.13
CA GLN A 80 -0.33 -24.57 0.20
C GLN A 80 0.38 -23.24 0.53
N LEU A 81 1.50 -23.28 1.25
CA LEU A 81 2.33 -22.09 1.50
C LEU A 81 2.84 -21.47 0.19
N SER A 82 3.23 -22.30 -0.77
CA SER A 82 3.65 -21.85 -2.10
C SER A 82 2.51 -21.20 -2.89
N ALA A 83 1.28 -21.71 -2.74
CA ALA A 83 0.08 -21.09 -3.31
C ALA A 83 -0.22 -19.72 -2.67
N VAL A 84 -0.05 -19.58 -1.35
CA VAL A 84 -0.18 -18.31 -0.62
C VAL A 84 0.87 -17.31 -1.12
N ARG A 85 2.14 -17.70 -1.21
CA ARG A 85 3.21 -16.85 -1.75
C ARG A 85 2.86 -16.33 -3.15
N SER A 86 2.41 -17.22 -4.03
CA SER A 86 2.00 -16.86 -5.39
C SER A 86 0.79 -15.91 -5.40
N SER A 87 -0.14 -16.06 -4.45
CA SER A 87 -1.28 -15.14 -4.29
C SER A 87 -0.82 -13.74 -3.89
N ILE A 88 0.10 -13.65 -2.92
CA ILE A 88 0.68 -12.38 -2.45
C ILE A 88 1.46 -11.69 -3.57
N ASP A 89 2.31 -12.42 -4.30
CA ASP A 89 3.06 -11.91 -5.45
C ASP A 89 2.13 -11.27 -6.50
N ARG A 90 0.99 -11.91 -6.78
CA ARG A 90 -0.03 -11.34 -7.68
C ARG A 90 -0.66 -10.06 -7.12
N VAL A 91 -0.96 -10.01 -5.82
CA VAL A 91 -1.52 -8.80 -5.20
C VAL A 91 -0.52 -7.64 -5.25
N MET A 92 0.76 -7.90 -4.96
CA MET A 92 1.82 -6.90 -5.08
C MET A 92 1.90 -6.37 -6.52
N GLY A 93 1.93 -7.26 -7.51
CA GLY A 93 1.94 -6.87 -8.93
C GLY A 93 0.73 -6.01 -9.33
N MET A 94 -0.47 -6.33 -8.85
CA MET A 94 -1.66 -5.52 -9.10
C MET A 94 -1.54 -4.10 -8.53
N ILE A 95 -1.02 -3.96 -7.31
CA ILE A 95 -0.86 -2.67 -6.65
C ILE A 95 0.17 -1.82 -7.40
N VAL A 96 1.31 -2.39 -7.78
CA VAL A 96 2.34 -1.65 -8.51
C VAL A 96 1.88 -1.31 -9.93
N ALA A 97 1.17 -2.20 -10.63
CA ALA A 97 0.61 -1.91 -11.94
C ALA A 97 -0.37 -0.72 -11.89
N GLU A 98 -1.24 -0.66 -10.88
CA GLU A 98 -2.14 0.48 -10.68
C GLU A 98 -1.37 1.77 -10.35
N ASN A 99 -0.30 1.68 -9.56
CA ASN A 99 0.57 2.82 -9.29
C ASN A 99 1.26 3.34 -10.56
N LEU A 100 1.81 2.45 -11.39
CA LEU A 100 2.44 2.80 -12.66
C LEU A 100 1.42 3.47 -13.61
N LYS A 101 0.24 2.88 -13.75
CA LYS A 101 -0.86 3.46 -14.52
C LYS A 101 -1.18 4.87 -14.05
N HIS A 102 -1.29 5.07 -12.73
CA HIS A 102 -1.52 6.39 -12.16
C HIS A 102 -0.39 7.40 -12.45
N CYS A 103 0.87 6.96 -12.48
CA CYS A 103 2.01 7.81 -12.87
C CYS A 103 1.94 8.25 -14.33
N PHE A 104 1.39 7.43 -15.23
CA PHE A 104 1.15 7.81 -16.63
C PHE A 104 -0.07 8.72 -16.81
N GLU A 105 -1.15 8.46 -16.09
CA GLU A 105 -2.38 9.26 -16.16
C GLU A 105 -2.23 10.64 -15.49
N ASN A 106 -1.30 10.77 -14.54
CA ASN A 106 -1.07 11.98 -13.75
C ASN A 106 0.44 12.27 -13.68
N PRO A 107 1.03 12.73 -14.79
CA PRO A 107 2.46 13.02 -14.84
C PRO A 107 2.81 14.26 -14.02
N GLU A 108 3.98 14.23 -13.38
CA GLU A 108 4.54 15.42 -12.73
C GLU A 108 4.94 16.48 -13.76
N LYS A 109 4.99 17.75 -13.31
CA LYS A 109 5.42 18.86 -14.17
C LYS A 109 6.94 18.88 -14.37
N ASP A 110 7.70 18.51 -13.35
CA ASP A 110 9.14 18.36 -13.44
C ASP A 110 9.49 16.97 -13.98
N PRO A 111 10.21 16.87 -15.12
CA PRO A 111 10.68 15.60 -15.65
C PRO A 111 11.50 14.77 -14.65
N LYS A 112 12.28 15.41 -13.76
CA LYS A 112 13.08 14.69 -12.76
C LYS A 112 12.20 14.03 -11.71
N GLU A 113 11.19 14.74 -11.21
CA GLU A 113 10.24 14.18 -10.25
C GLU A 113 9.44 13.02 -10.86
N GLN A 114 9.06 13.13 -12.14
CA GLN A 114 8.40 12.04 -12.87
C GLN A 114 9.31 10.81 -13.00
N GLU A 115 10.58 11.01 -13.35
CA GLU A 115 11.56 9.93 -13.46
C GLU A 115 11.78 9.21 -12.12
N GLU A 116 11.95 9.97 -11.03
CA GLU A 116 12.09 9.42 -9.68
C GLU A 116 10.86 8.62 -9.25
N ARG A 117 9.65 9.14 -9.52
CA ARG A 117 8.39 8.47 -9.19
C ARG A 117 8.21 7.16 -9.95
N LEU A 118 8.54 7.13 -11.25
CA LEU A 118 8.52 5.91 -12.05
C LEU A 118 9.58 4.90 -11.59
N ALA A 119 10.80 5.36 -11.30
CA ALA A 119 11.87 4.52 -10.79
C ALA A 119 11.51 3.87 -9.45
N GLN A 120 10.85 4.61 -8.54
CA GLN A 120 10.33 4.06 -7.29
C GLN A 120 9.34 2.92 -7.53
N ALA A 121 8.37 3.10 -8.42
CA ALA A 121 7.37 2.08 -8.75
C ALA A 121 8.01 0.81 -9.34
N ILE A 122 8.96 0.96 -10.27
CA ILE A 122 9.70 -0.17 -10.87
C ILE A 122 10.48 -0.94 -9.81
N ASN A 123 11.16 -0.22 -8.90
CA ASN A 123 11.97 -0.81 -7.84
C ASN A 123 11.15 -1.65 -6.84
N MET A 124 9.83 -1.44 -6.73
CA MET A 124 8.95 -2.27 -5.90
C MET A 124 8.76 -3.70 -6.43
N ILE A 125 8.97 -3.94 -7.73
CA ILE A 125 8.85 -5.28 -8.35
C ILE A 125 10.23 -5.92 -8.53
N VAL A 126 11.24 -5.12 -8.88
CA VAL A 126 12.56 -5.64 -9.29
C VAL A 126 13.43 -6.03 -8.10
N LYS A 127 13.22 -5.44 -6.91
CA LYS A 127 13.92 -5.88 -5.69
C LYS A 127 13.32 -7.19 -5.16
N LYS A 128 13.73 -8.30 -5.77
CA LYS A 128 13.71 -9.64 -5.18
C LYS A 128 15.15 -10.10 -4.94
#